data_AF-A0A7S4W829-F1
#
_entry.id   AF-A0A7S4W829-F1
#
_cell.length_a   1.000
_cell.length_b   1.000
_cell.length_c   1.000
_cell.angle_alpha   90.00
_cell.angle_beta   90.00
_cell.angle_gamma   90.00
#
_symmetry.space_group_name_H-M   'P 1'
#
loop_
_entity.id
_entity.type
_entity.pdbx_description
1 polymer ?
#
loop_
_entity_poly.entity_id
_entity_poly.type
_entity_poly.pdbx_seq_one_letter_code
_entity_poly.pdbx_strand_id
1 'polypeptide(L)'
;DNSPFIVCDICVFSGIVAYIYSRYELAAALVQKRHELEKNMSRTQLKCGVTAFYGGLIFLAMAHNSSEFEWSSKVSNVMSNVKKFEQIGKSNNEHKLLLLEAEIKSRMGEKDNALKKYQLAIAAAEKNGFIHEQAIANERAADLFLRNDDKVQASKYYGEAHSLYLKWGAQGKADDL
;
A
#
# COMPACT_ATOMS: atom_id res chain seq x y z
N ASP A 1 -1.99 24.08 20.38
CA ASP A 1 -1.80 24.16 18.92
C ASP A 1 -0.91 23.05 18.41
N ASN A 2 -1.49 22.12 17.64
CA ASN A 2 -0.68 21.16 16.90
C ASN A 2 -0.16 21.86 15.66
N SER A 3 1.17 21.91 15.53
CA SER A 3 1.83 22.40 14.33
C SER A 3 1.26 21.71 13.08
N PRO A 4 0.99 22.43 11.96
CA PRO A 4 0.46 21.85 10.72
C PRO A 4 1.25 20.63 10.23
N PHE A 5 2.55 20.57 10.53
CA PHE A 5 3.42 19.43 10.24
C PHE A 5 3.02 18.16 11.03
N ILE A 6 2.74 18.29 12.33
CA ILE A 6 2.32 17.17 13.19
C ILE A 6 0.98 16.61 12.70
N VAL A 7 0.06 17.48 12.30
CA VAL A 7 -1.24 17.06 11.76
C VAL A 7 -1.07 16.34 10.41
N CYS A 8 -0.08 16.76 9.60
CA CYS A 8 0.26 16.09 8.34
C CYS A 8 0.79 14.67 8.57
N ASP A 9 1.72 14.50 9.52
CA ASP A 9 2.26 13.17 9.88
C ASP A 9 1.19 12.25 10.46
N ILE A 10 0.31 12.78 11.33
CA ILE A 10 -0.84 12.03 11.85
C ILE A 10 -1.75 11.57 10.71
N CYS A 11 -2.00 12.40 9.69
CA CYS A 11 -2.80 11.99 8.52
C CYS A 11 -2.12 10.86 7.73
N VAL A 12 -0.79 10.87 7.61
CA VAL A 12 -0.04 9.79 6.96
C VAL A 12 -0.19 8.50 7.75
N PHE A 13 0.18 8.47 9.02
CA PHE A 13 0.16 7.25 9.83
C PHE A 13 -1.27 6.73 10.04
N SER A 14 -2.23 7.61 10.29
CA SER A 14 -3.64 7.23 10.43
C SER A 14 -4.21 6.72 9.11
N GLY A 15 -3.79 7.27 7.98
CA GLY A 15 -4.19 6.80 6.65
C GLY A 15 -3.63 5.41 6.34
N ILE A 16 -2.37 5.16 6.72
CA ILE A 16 -1.74 3.84 6.62
C ILE A 16 -2.49 2.81 7.47
N VAL A 17 -2.77 3.14 8.72
CA VAL A 17 -3.54 2.27 9.63
C VAL A 17 -4.94 2.02 9.05
N ALA A 18 -5.64 3.06 8.61
CA ALA A 18 -6.95 2.89 7.98
C ALA A 18 -6.90 1.97 6.76
N TYR A 19 -5.87 2.09 5.92
CA TYR A 19 -5.65 1.18 4.79
C TYR A 19 -5.44 -0.27 5.21
N ILE A 20 -4.55 -0.49 6.19
CA ILE A 20 -4.23 -1.84 6.71
C ILE A 20 -5.49 -2.51 7.29
N TYR A 21 -6.39 -1.76 7.92
CA TYR A 21 -7.69 -2.27 8.39
C TYR A 21 -8.79 -2.23 7.32
N SER A 22 -8.44 -2.12 6.03
CA SER A 22 -9.38 -2.05 4.91
C SER A 22 -10.47 -0.95 5.02
N ARG A 23 -10.22 0.10 5.82
CA ARG A 23 -11.09 1.28 5.96
C ARG A 23 -10.75 2.30 4.89
N TYR A 24 -10.99 1.93 3.63
CA TYR A 24 -10.48 2.67 2.47
C TYR A 24 -11.04 4.10 2.36
N GLU A 25 -12.31 4.31 2.73
CA GLU A 25 -12.95 5.63 2.74
C GLU A 25 -12.28 6.58 3.74
N LEU A 26 -12.00 6.08 4.95
CA LEU A 26 -11.29 6.83 5.98
C LEU A 26 -9.85 7.12 5.53
N ALA A 27 -9.17 6.14 4.94
CA ALA A 27 -7.83 6.31 4.42
C ALA A 27 -7.76 7.42 3.36
N ALA A 28 -8.75 7.49 2.46
CA ALA A 28 -8.80 8.53 1.44
C ALA A 28 -9.15 9.91 1.99
N ALA A 29 -10.07 10.00 2.95
CA ALA A 29 -10.37 11.27 3.62
C ALA A 29 -9.11 11.86 4.28
N LEU A 30 -8.27 11.00 4.87
CA LEU A 30 -6.99 11.40 5.48
C LEU A 30 -5.95 11.82 4.43
N VAL A 31 -5.89 11.15 3.27
CA VAL A 31 -5.05 11.56 2.13
C VAL A 31 -5.48 12.92 1.56
N GLN A 32 -6.79 13.16 1.42
CA GLN A 32 -7.31 14.43 0.94
C GLN A 32 -7.01 15.57 1.93
N LYS A 33 -7.26 15.34 3.22
CA LYS A 33 -6.93 16.29 4.30
C LYS A 33 -5.45 16.64 4.30
N ARG A 34 -4.57 15.65 4.11
CA ARG A 34 -3.12 15.88 3.94
C ARG A 34 -2.82 16.77 2.74
N HIS A 35 -3.42 16.48 1.58
CA HIS A 35 -3.20 17.27 0.36
C HIS A 35 -3.61 18.74 0.53
N GLU A 36 -4.71 19.00 1.24
CA GLU A 36 -5.15 20.37 1.56
C GLU A 36 -4.17 21.11 2.46
N LEU A 37 -3.63 20.42 3.48
CA LEU A 37 -2.61 20.99 4.37
C LEU A 37 -1.31 21.29 3.62
N GLU A 38 -0.90 20.42 2.68
CA GLU A 38 0.32 20.60 1.88
C GLU A 38 0.30 21.82 0.96
N LYS A 39 -0.87 22.28 0.50
CA LYS A 39 -1.00 23.48 -0.34
C LYS A 39 -0.41 24.73 0.32
N ASN A 40 -0.41 24.77 1.65
CA ASN A 40 0.04 25.89 2.46
C ASN A 40 1.41 25.66 3.12
N MET A 41 2.10 24.56 2.78
CA MET A 41 3.41 24.20 3.35
C MET A 41 4.53 24.32 2.31
N SER A 42 5.75 24.60 2.78
CA SER A 42 6.95 24.62 1.93
C SER A 42 7.17 23.27 1.25
N ARG A 43 7.31 23.26 -0.08
CA ARG A 43 7.32 22.07 -0.96
C ARG A 43 8.46 21.08 -0.69
N THR A 44 9.49 21.47 0.06
CA THR A 44 10.76 20.75 0.17
C THR A 44 10.82 19.68 1.27
N GLN A 45 9.84 19.58 2.17
CA GLN A 45 9.96 18.72 3.36
C GLN A 45 9.05 17.48 3.41
N LEU A 46 8.16 17.28 2.43
CA LEU A 46 7.02 16.35 2.60
C LEU A 46 6.91 15.20 1.57
N LYS A 47 7.93 14.96 0.74
CA LYS A 47 7.95 13.82 -0.19
C LYS A 47 8.84 12.70 0.34
N CYS A 48 8.34 11.94 1.31
CA CYS A 48 8.96 10.70 1.78
C CYS A 48 8.46 9.52 0.92
N GLY A 49 9.32 8.56 0.59
CA GLY A 49 8.93 7.37 -0.19
C GLY A 49 7.77 6.57 0.45
N VAL A 50 7.63 6.66 1.78
CA VAL A 50 6.52 6.06 2.55
C VAL A 50 5.18 6.70 2.17
N THR A 51 5.10 8.03 2.07
CA THR A 51 3.83 8.71 1.75
C THR A 51 3.40 8.45 0.30
N ALA A 52 4.36 8.38 -0.62
CA ALA A 52 4.09 8.04 -2.02
C ALA A 52 3.58 6.59 -2.17
N PHE A 53 4.19 5.64 -1.46
CA PHE A 53 3.81 4.23 -1.53
C PHE A 53 2.41 3.96 -0.96
N TYR A 54 2.17 4.33 0.30
CA TYR A 54 0.87 4.09 0.93
C TYR A 54 -0.25 4.94 0.31
N GLY A 55 0.06 6.17 -0.14
CA GLY A 55 -0.89 6.96 -0.93
C GLY A 55 -1.28 6.27 -2.24
N GLY A 56 -0.34 5.58 -2.90
CA GLY A 56 -0.61 4.76 -4.08
C GLY A 56 -1.52 3.57 -3.78
N LEU A 57 -1.26 2.85 -2.69
CA LEU A 57 -2.10 1.72 -2.25
C LEU A 57 -3.53 2.17 -1.91
N ILE A 58 -3.69 3.25 -1.16
CA ILE A 58 -4.99 3.84 -0.81
C ILE A 58 -5.76 4.23 -2.07
N PHE A 59 -5.07 4.89 -3.02
CA PHE A 59 -5.68 5.26 -4.29
C PHE A 59 -6.17 4.03 -5.09
N LEU A 60 -5.35 2.98 -5.17
CA LEU A 60 -5.70 1.74 -5.87
C LEU A 60 -6.85 0.96 -5.20
N ALA A 61 -6.97 1.04 -3.87
CA ALA A 61 -8.12 0.49 -3.16
C ALA A 61 -9.42 1.25 -3.45
N MET A 62 -9.33 2.57 -3.54
CA MET A 62 -10.44 3.52 -3.75
C MET A 62 -10.92 3.67 -5.19
N ALA A 63 -10.18 3.14 -6.17
CA ALA A 63 -10.44 3.36 -7.60
C ALA A 63 -11.82 2.87 -8.10
N HIS A 64 -12.62 2.19 -7.26
CA HIS A 64 -13.97 1.73 -7.58
C HIS A 64 -14.93 2.82 -8.09
N ASN A 65 -14.69 4.10 -7.78
CA ASN A 65 -15.57 5.22 -8.13
C ASN A 65 -15.00 6.19 -9.20
N SER A 66 -13.88 5.84 -9.85
CA SER A 66 -13.21 6.72 -10.83
C SER A 66 -13.48 6.28 -12.26
N SER A 67 -13.53 7.23 -13.20
CA SER A 67 -13.50 6.89 -14.63
C SER A 67 -12.16 6.25 -15.01
N GLU A 68 -12.16 5.36 -16.00
CA GLU A 68 -10.97 4.64 -16.48
C GLU A 68 -9.82 5.59 -16.90
N PHE A 69 -10.17 6.75 -17.46
CA PHE A 69 -9.22 7.78 -17.86
C PHE A 69 -8.54 8.46 -16.66
N GLU A 70 -9.28 8.84 -15.62
CA GLU A 70 -8.70 9.42 -14.41
C GLU A 70 -7.83 8.41 -13.66
N TRP A 71 -8.22 7.15 -13.69
CA TRP A 71 -7.48 6.06 -13.06
C TRP A 71 -6.10 5.87 -13.70
N SER A 72 -6.02 5.73 -15.02
CA SER A 72 -4.76 5.47 -15.73
C SER A 72 -3.72 6.59 -15.55
N SER A 73 -4.14 7.85 -15.62
CA SER A 73 -3.28 9.02 -15.40
C SER A 73 -2.72 9.08 -13.98
N LYS A 74 -3.56 8.81 -12.98
CA LYS A 74 -3.15 8.80 -11.56
C LYS A 74 -2.24 7.61 -11.24
N VAL A 75 -2.51 6.42 -11.77
CA VAL A 75 -1.64 5.24 -11.65
C VAL A 75 -0.24 5.54 -12.22
N SER A 76 -0.17 6.13 -13.41
CA SER A 76 1.10 6.51 -14.05
C SER A 76 1.92 7.47 -13.17
N ASN A 77 1.27 8.43 -12.52
CA ASN A 77 1.92 9.36 -11.60
C ASN A 77 2.46 8.65 -10.34
N VAL A 78 1.67 7.76 -9.72
CA VAL A 78 2.10 6.94 -8.57
C VAL A 78 3.34 6.12 -8.94
N MET A 79 3.29 5.41 -10.06
CA MET A 79 4.39 4.58 -10.54
C MET A 79 5.66 5.40 -10.84
N SER A 80 5.51 6.56 -11.47
CA SER A 80 6.62 7.48 -11.75
C SER A 80 7.29 7.98 -10.46
N ASN A 81 6.50 8.30 -9.44
CA ASN A 81 7.04 8.77 -8.17
C ASN A 81 7.79 7.65 -7.44
N VAL A 82 7.23 6.45 -7.33
CA VAL A 82 7.90 5.33 -6.67
C VAL A 82 9.18 4.92 -7.40
N LYS A 83 9.18 4.93 -8.73
CA LYS A 83 10.37 4.66 -9.54
C LYS A 83 11.50 5.66 -9.31
N LYS A 84 11.19 6.94 -9.09
CA LYS A 84 12.20 7.96 -8.70
C LYS A 84 12.82 7.64 -7.35
N PHE A 85 12.05 7.14 -6.38
CA PHE A 85 12.58 6.74 -5.07
C PHE A 85 13.38 5.45 -5.13
N GLU A 86 13.02 4.51 -6.01
CA GLU A 86 13.82 3.30 -6.27
C GLU A 86 15.23 3.66 -6.74
N GLN A 87 15.37 4.66 -7.63
CA GLN A 87 16.69 5.10 -8.10
C GLN A 87 17.59 5.66 -6.97
N ILE A 88 16.99 6.17 -5.90
CA ILE A 88 17.69 6.76 -4.75
C ILE A 88 17.98 5.72 -3.66
N GLY A 89 17.15 4.68 -3.54
CA GLY A 89 17.27 3.65 -2.51
C GLY A 89 16.59 2.35 -2.90
N LYS A 90 17.15 1.67 -3.91
CA LYS A 90 16.53 0.51 -4.59
C LYS A 90 16.09 -0.59 -3.62
N SER A 91 16.98 -1.02 -2.73
CA SER A 91 16.68 -2.06 -1.72
C SER A 91 15.51 -1.69 -0.81
N ASN A 92 15.28 -0.40 -0.55
CA ASN A 92 14.24 0.08 0.37
C ASN A 92 12.89 0.31 -0.30
N ASN A 93 12.84 0.25 -1.64
CA ASN A 93 11.65 0.62 -2.43
C ASN A 93 11.27 -0.41 -3.50
N GLU A 94 12.10 -1.41 -3.78
CA GLU A 94 11.83 -2.45 -4.77
C GLU A 94 10.52 -3.21 -4.46
N HIS A 95 10.34 -3.70 -3.24
CA HIS A 95 9.12 -4.41 -2.83
C HIS A 95 7.87 -3.53 -2.91
N LYS A 96 8.01 -2.22 -2.65
CA LYS A 96 6.91 -1.25 -2.75
C LYS A 96 6.43 -1.08 -4.19
N LEU A 97 7.37 -0.95 -5.13
CA LEU A 97 7.06 -0.87 -6.55
C LEU A 97 6.38 -2.16 -7.03
N LEU A 98 6.93 -3.31 -6.65
CA LEU A 98 6.38 -4.62 -7.02
C LEU A 98 4.96 -4.82 -6.48
N LEU A 99 4.69 -4.39 -5.25
CA LEU A 99 3.35 -4.49 -4.67
C LEU A 99 2.34 -3.58 -5.40
N LEU A 100 2.73 -2.36 -5.75
CA LEU A 100 1.87 -1.47 -6.54
C LEU A 100 1.57 -2.05 -7.92
N GLU A 101 2.56 -2.63 -8.59
CA GLU A 101 2.36 -3.33 -9.86
C GLU A 101 1.41 -4.53 -9.72
N ALA A 102 1.50 -5.26 -8.60
CA ALA A 102 0.62 -6.38 -8.30
C ALA A 102 -0.85 -5.92 -8.15
N GLU A 103 -1.08 -4.85 -7.39
CA GLU A 103 -2.41 -4.25 -7.21
C GLU A 103 -3.01 -3.76 -8.52
N ILE A 104 -2.23 -3.06 -9.36
CA ILE A 104 -2.68 -2.59 -10.68
C ILE A 104 -3.12 -3.78 -11.53
N LYS A 105 -2.29 -4.82 -11.62
CA LYS A 105 -2.61 -6.03 -12.40
C LYS A 105 -3.80 -6.79 -11.84
N SER A 106 -3.92 -6.87 -10.52
CA SER A 106 -5.07 -7.46 -9.84
C SER A 106 -6.35 -6.73 -10.22
N ARG A 107 -6.32 -5.38 -10.28
CA ARG A 107 -7.45 -4.55 -10.70
C ARG A 107 -7.81 -4.72 -12.17
N MET A 108 -6.81 -4.93 -13.03
CA MET A 108 -7.01 -5.21 -14.46
C MET A 108 -7.51 -6.63 -14.75
N GLY A 109 -7.70 -7.48 -13.72
CA GLY A 109 -8.10 -8.88 -13.90
C GLY A 109 -6.97 -9.80 -14.37
N GLU A 110 -5.72 -9.31 -14.44
CA GLU A 110 -4.55 -10.10 -14.82
C GLU A 110 -4.03 -10.95 -13.64
N LYS A 111 -4.82 -11.93 -13.19
CA LYS A 111 -4.55 -12.73 -11.98
C LYS A 111 -3.12 -13.28 -11.93
N ASP A 112 -2.67 -13.97 -12.98
CA ASP A 112 -1.35 -14.62 -12.99
C ASP A 112 -0.19 -13.62 -12.93
N ASN A 113 -0.33 -12.49 -13.62
CA ASN A 113 0.70 -11.46 -13.59
C ASN A 113 0.70 -10.72 -12.25
N ALA A 114 -0.47 -10.50 -11.65
CA ALA A 114 -0.59 -9.94 -10.30
C ALA A 114 0.09 -10.86 -9.27
N LEU A 115 -0.19 -12.16 -9.33
CA LEU A 115 0.40 -13.15 -8.42
C LEU A 115 1.93 -13.17 -8.49
N LYS A 116 2.50 -13.19 -9.71
CA LYS A 116 3.95 -13.11 -9.91
C LYS A 116 4.53 -11.86 -9.23
N LYS A 117 3.85 -10.72 -9.33
CA LYS A 117 4.29 -9.47 -8.70
C LYS A 117 4.15 -9.50 -7.18
N TYR A 118 3.09 -10.06 -6.63
CA TYR A 118 2.97 -10.27 -5.18
C TYR A 118 4.09 -11.15 -4.63
N GLN A 119 4.39 -12.28 -5.29
CA GLN A 119 5.46 -13.18 -4.87
C GLN A 119 6.83 -12.49 -4.89
N LEU A 120 7.11 -11.69 -5.92
CA LEU A 120 8.34 -10.89 -5.98
C LEU A 120 8.37 -9.83 -4.87
N ALA A 121 7.25 -9.16 -4.59
CA ALA A 121 7.16 -8.16 -3.53
C ALA A 121 7.42 -8.78 -2.15
N ILE A 122 6.82 -9.94 -1.87
CA ILE A 122 7.01 -10.71 -0.63
C ILE A 122 8.49 -11.07 -0.45
N ALA A 123 9.11 -11.67 -1.48
CA ALA A 123 10.51 -12.08 -1.42
C ALA A 123 11.46 -10.88 -1.24
N ALA A 124 11.19 -9.77 -1.91
CA ALA A 124 11.98 -8.55 -1.78
C ALA A 124 11.82 -7.92 -0.39
N ALA A 125 10.62 -7.89 0.18
CA ALA A 125 10.37 -7.38 1.53
C ALA A 125 11.06 -8.25 2.59
N GLU A 126 10.98 -9.57 2.46
CA GLU A 126 11.65 -10.53 3.33
C GLU A 126 13.17 -10.34 3.29
N LYS A 127 13.76 -10.34 2.09
CA LYS A 127 15.21 -10.18 1.89
C LYS A 127 15.77 -8.92 2.54
N ASN A 128 15.00 -7.83 2.54
CA ASN A 128 15.43 -6.55 3.08
C ASN A 128 14.91 -6.28 4.51
N GLY A 129 14.22 -7.25 5.13
CA GLY A 129 13.76 -7.15 6.52
C GLY A 129 12.52 -6.27 6.77
N PHE A 130 11.74 -5.96 5.73
CA PHE A 130 10.52 -5.16 5.84
C PHE A 130 9.30 -6.01 6.23
N ILE A 131 9.29 -6.52 7.47
CA ILE A 131 8.31 -7.51 7.97
C ILE A 131 6.85 -7.05 7.78
N HIS A 132 6.53 -5.80 8.12
CA HIS A 132 5.17 -5.27 8.02
C HIS A 132 4.71 -5.12 6.56
N GLU A 133 5.60 -4.73 5.65
CA GLU A 133 5.29 -4.63 4.22
C GLU A 133 5.21 -6.02 3.57
N GLN A 134 5.97 -7.00 4.08
CA GLN A 134 5.81 -8.41 3.73
C GLN A 134 4.44 -8.94 4.17
N ALA A 135 3.97 -8.59 5.38
CA ALA A 135 2.65 -8.97 5.88
C ALA A 135 1.54 -8.40 4.98
N ILE A 136 1.61 -7.11 4.65
CA ILE A 136 0.66 -6.46 3.73
C ILE A 136 0.67 -7.16 2.37
N ALA A 137 1.84 -7.45 1.79
CA ALA A 137 1.90 -8.11 0.49
C ALA A 137 1.26 -9.52 0.50
N ASN A 138 1.40 -10.27 1.61
CA ASN A 138 0.70 -11.54 1.79
C ASN A 138 -0.81 -11.36 1.92
N GLU A 139 -1.28 -10.42 2.73
CA GLU A 139 -2.71 -10.11 2.89
C GLU A 139 -3.37 -9.75 1.54
N ARG A 140 -2.70 -8.90 0.74
CA ARG A 140 -3.20 -8.52 -0.59
C ARG A 140 -3.21 -9.67 -1.60
N ALA A 141 -2.23 -10.57 -1.51
CA ALA A 141 -2.25 -11.81 -2.28
C ALA A 141 -3.41 -12.72 -1.86
N ALA A 142 -3.70 -12.81 -0.56
CA ALA A 142 -4.84 -13.56 -0.05
C ALA A 142 -6.17 -12.99 -0.58
N ASP A 143 -6.35 -11.67 -0.54
CA ASP A 143 -7.51 -10.96 -1.09
C ASP A 143 -7.69 -11.24 -2.60
N LEU A 144 -6.59 -11.35 -3.36
CA LEU A 144 -6.66 -11.75 -4.77
C LEU A 144 -7.25 -13.15 -4.92
N PHE A 145 -6.76 -14.13 -4.16
CA PHE A 145 -7.28 -15.51 -4.24
C PHE A 145 -8.73 -15.61 -3.76
N LEU A 146 -9.09 -14.89 -2.69
CA LEU A 146 -10.45 -14.87 -2.16
C LEU A 146 -11.45 -14.34 -3.19
N ARG A 147 -11.10 -13.24 -3.89
CA ARG A 147 -11.92 -12.67 -4.99
C ARG A 147 -12.04 -13.60 -6.20
N ASN A 148 -11.19 -14.62 -6.31
CA ASN A 148 -11.22 -15.63 -7.36
C ASN A 148 -11.71 -17.00 -6.84
N ASP A 149 -12.43 -17.01 -5.71
CA ASP A 149 -13.01 -18.19 -5.06
C ASP A 149 -12.01 -19.30 -4.65
N ASP A 150 -10.71 -18.99 -4.58
CA ASP A 150 -9.66 -19.94 -4.18
C ASP A 150 -9.32 -19.79 -2.70
N LYS A 151 -10.21 -20.31 -1.84
CA LYS A 151 -10.08 -20.22 -0.38
C LYS A 151 -8.84 -20.93 0.17
N VAL A 152 -8.37 -21.98 -0.50
CA VAL A 152 -7.21 -22.77 -0.07
C VAL A 152 -5.94 -21.93 -0.18
N GLN A 153 -5.75 -21.26 -1.31
CA GLN A 153 -4.60 -20.37 -1.47
C GLN A 153 -4.75 -19.10 -0.62
N ALA A 154 -5.96 -18.53 -0.53
CA ALA A 154 -6.21 -17.38 0.33
C ALA A 154 -5.81 -17.65 1.80
N SER A 155 -6.21 -18.79 2.35
CA SER A 155 -5.88 -19.19 3.73
C SER A 155 -4.37 -19.29 3.98
N LYS A 156 -3.58 -19.78 3.01
CA LYS A 156 -2.12 -19.86 3.15
C LYS A 156 -1.50 -18.47 3.28
N TYR A 157 -1.87 -17.55 2.39
CA TYR A 157 -1.36 -16.19 2.40
C TYR A 157 -1.82 -15.40 3.64
N TYR A 158 -3.07 -15.57 4.10
CA TYR A 158 -3.52 -14.97 5.36
C TYR A 158 -2.76 -15.53 6.57
N GLY A 159 -2.49 -16.84 6.62
CA GLY A 159 -1.72 -17.43 7.72
C GLY A 159 -0.30 -16.86 7.83
N GLU A 160 0.35 -16.62 6.70
CA GLU A 160 1.64 -15.93 6.66
C GLU A 160 1.52 -14.45 7.07
N ALA A 161 0.54 -13.72 6.54
CA ALA A 161 0.28 -12.34 6.93
C ALA A 161 0.05 -12.21 8.44
N HIS A 162 -0.78 -13.08 9.01
CA HIS A 162 -1.06 -13.15 10.45
C HIS A 162 0.23 -13.36 11.26
N SER A 163 1.02 -14.37 10.91
CA SER A 163 2.28 -14.67 11.59
C SER A 163 3.29 -13.51 11.52
N LEU A 164 3.35 -12.82 10.38
CA LEU A 164 4.21 -11.66 10.19
C LEU A 164 3.73 -10.44 10.99
N TYR A 165 2.40 -10.20 11.07
CA TYR A 165 1.84 -9.14 11.90
C TYR A 165 2.11 -9.39 13.39
N LEU A 166 1.97 -10.63 13.87
CA LEU A 166 2.36 -11.01 15.23
C LEU A 166 3.84 -10.73 15.48
N LYS A 167 4.72 -11.17 14.57
CA LYS A 167 6.17 -10.94 14.67
C LYS A 167 6.53 -9.46 14.68
N TRP A 168 5.78 -8.64 13.95
CA TRP A 168 5.96 -7.18 13.95
C TRP A 168 5.41 -6.50 15.22
N GLY A 169 4.51 -7.16 15.96
CA GLY A 169 3.87 -6.64 17.18
C GLY A 169 2.48 -6.02 16.94
N ALA A 170 1.87 -6.22 15.77
CA ALA A 170 0.55 -5.71 15.43
C ALA A 170 -0.56 -6.72 15.75
N GLN A 171 -0.71 -7.08 17.03
CA GLN A 171 -1.68 -8.08 17.50
C GLN A 171 -3.12 -7.78 17.01
N GLY A 172 -3.59 -6.54 17.18
CA GLY A 172 -4.95 -6.17 16.78
C GLY A 172 -5.21 -6.30 15.28
N LYS A 173 -4.18 -6.26 14.43
CA LYS A 173 -4.32 -6.52 12.99
C LYS A 173 -4.24 -8.01 12.68
N ALA A 174 -3.42 -8.77 13.41
CA ALA A 174 -3.41 -10.22 13.27
C ALA A 174 -4.80 -10.81 13.61
N ASP A 175 -5.44 -10.35 14.68
CA ASP A 175 -6.77 -10.82 15.11
C ASP A 175 -7.92 -10.44 14.15
N ASP A 176 -7.68 -9.49 13.24
CA ASP A 176 -8.65 -8.96 12.26
C ASP A 176 -8.67 -9.74 10.93
N LEU A 177 -7.66 -10.59 10.67
CA LEU A 177 -7.55 -11.42 9.45
C LEU A 177 -8.44 -12.67 9.51
#